data_AF-A0A521IA02-F1
#
_entry.id   AF-A0A521IA02-F1
#
_cell.length_a   1.000
_cell.length_b   1.000
_cell.length_c   1.000
_cell.angle_alpha   90.00
_cell.angle_beta   90.00
_cell.angle_gamma   90.00
#
_symmetry.space_group_name_H-M   'P 1'
#
loop_
_entity.id
_entity.type
_entity.pdbx_description
1 polymer ?
#
loop_
_entity_poly.entity_id
_entity_poly.type
_entity_poly.pdbx_seq_one_letter_code
_entity_poly.pdbx_strand_id
1 'polypeptide(L)'
;MKTEDFFSRFEKIALFHVGRFAQPSFDDYLMSEQHDWAALKLFVRGYAFEHSGRVPLFPLLAEEICSELSVQGWELRKSKTAAEAWERFKKSAKAYKLNPMNNPLAPRDIEFRQRGKKHRTQGCSAIEFVCDADRGDIISWTRTMLNNRVREAHSDLISINGIGNKIASLWLRDVAVRFGVMPYDKDDRWLLFPVDIWVRRIVAILTPNKKFKNDEDVAKWCVKECGETFSPEKVNMGFWYFGAQIAETEDLMKKALKDNQLKRFDELVSEHHRRLRGAVKQYEADSSSAVEAVEHLPLIQ
;
A
#
# COMPACT_ATOMS: atom_id res chain seq x y z
N MET A 1 19.55 24.93 5.52
CA MET A 1 18.57 24.17 6.32
C MET A 1 19.08 22.76 6.48
N LYS A 2 18.98 22.17 7.67
CA LYS A 2 19.51 20.82 7.92
C LYS A 2 18.50 19.77 7.45
N THR A 3 18.97 18.66 6.89
CA THR A 3 18.12 17.52 6.47
C THR A 3 17.20 17.03 7.60
N GLU A 4 17.66 17.15 8.85
CA GLU A 4 16.92 16.84 10.08
C GLU A 4 15.56 17.55 10.18
N ASP A 5 15.49 18.84 9.79
CA ASP A 5 14.26 19.64 9.87
C ASP A 5 13.17 19.13 8.92
N PHE A 6 13.57 18.59 7.77
CA PHE A 6 12.66 17.95 6.83
C PHE A 6 12.14 16.63 7.37
N PHE A 7 13.04 15.76 7.81
CA PHE A 7 12.70 14.39 8.19
C PHE A 7 11.78 14.38 9.41
N SER A 8 12.03 15.25 10.39
CA SER A 8 11.13 15.46 11.53
C SER A 8 9.71 15.85 11.09
N ARG A 9 9.57 16.75 10.10
CA ARG A 9 8.26 17.18 9.59
C ARG A 9 7.55 16.07 8.84
N PHE A 10 8.26 15.35 7.97
CA PHE A 10 7.67 14.25 7.22
C PHE A 10 7.25 13.10 8.13
N GLU A 11 8.04 12.76 9.14
CA GLU A 11 7.66 11.76 10.15
C GLU A 11 6.37 12.15 10.88
N LYS A 12 6.17 13.43 11.21
CA LYS A 12 4.91 13.92 11.81
C LYS A 12 3.73 13.79 10.84
N ILE A 13 3.93 14.09 9.56
CA ILE A 13 2.89 13.95 8.53
C ILE A 13 2.47 12.49 8.33
N ALA A 14 3.34 11.52 8.64
CA ALA A 14 3.01 10.10 8.58
C ALA A 14 1.74 9.75 9.35
N LEU A 15 1.41 10.47 10.43
CA LEU A 15 0.18 10.27 11.19
C LEU A 15 -1.08 10.40 10.33
N PHE A 16 -1.09 11.31 9.35
CA PHE A 16 -2.21 11.42 8.43
C PHE A 16 -2.32 10.22 7.50
N HIS A 17 -1.19 9.68 7.05
CA HIS A 17 -1.18 8.46 6.23
C HIS A 17 -1.72 7.28 7.04
N VAL A 18 -1.20 7.09 8.26
CA VAL A 18 -1.62 6.04 9.16
C VAL A 18 -3.13 6.13 9.42
N GLY A 19 -3.62 7.28 9.86
CA GLY A 19 -5.04 7.44 10.23
C GLY A 19 -6.01 7.34 9.06
N ARG A 20 -5.62 7.77 7.84
CA ARG A 20 -6.55 7.80 6.69
C ARG A 20 -6.50 6.56 5.81
N PHE A 21 -5.34 5.90 5.72
CA PHE A 21 -5.12 4.84 4.73
C PHE A 21 -4.75 3.52 5.39
N ALA A 22 -3.74 3.50 6.26
CA ALA A 22 -3.28 2.23 6.82
C ALA A 22 -4.25 1.67 7.87
N GLN A 23 -4.56 2.46 8.90
CA GLN A 23 -5.30 2.00 10.06
C GLN A 23 -6.70 1.44 9.72
N PRO A 24 -7.56 2.13 8.94
CA PRO A 24 -8.89 1.59 8.63
C PRO A 24 -8.82 0.20 7.99
N SER A 25 -7.90 -0.02 7.05
CA SER A 25 -7.78 -1.30 6.37
C SER A 25 -7.24 -2.42 7.26
N PHE A 26 -6.33 -2.11 8.20
CA PHE A 26 -5.85 -3.11 9.17
C PHE A 26 -6.87 -3.39 10.29
N ASP A 27 -7.69 -2.40 10.66
CA ASP A 27 -8.71 -2.58 11.68
C ASP A 27 -9.81 -3.54 11.18
N ASP A 28 -10.21 -3.42 9.90
CA ASP A 28 -11.11 -4.40 9.26
C ASP A 28 -10.57 -5.83 9.31
N TYR A 29 -9.24 -6.01 9.16
CA TYR A 29 -8.59 -7.32 9.31
C TYR A 29 -8.64 -7.84 10.74
N LEU A 30 -8.33 -7.01 11.73
CA LEU A 30 -8.28 -7.42 13.14
C LEU A 30 -9.66 -7.81 13.68
N MET A 31 -10.72 -7.25 13.12
CA MET A 31 -12.10 -7.56 13.50
C MET A 31 -12.66 -8.81 12.80
N SER A 32 -11.92 -9.42 11.88
CA SER A 32 -12.40 -10.57 11.11
C SER A 32 -12.12 -11.91 11.78
N GLU A 33 -13.13 -12.78 11.83
CA GLU A 33 -12.98 -14.17 12.29
C GLU A 33 -12.24 -15.07 11.29
N GLN A 34 -12.15 -14.66 10.02
CA GLN A 34 -11.50 -15.41 8.94
C GLN A 34 -10.15 -14.78 8.57
N HIS A 35 -9.18 -14.87 9.48
CA HIS A 35 -7.91 -14.15 9.36
C HIS A 35 -7.18 -14.39 8.02
N ASP A 36 -7.15 -15.61 7.48
CA ASP A 36 -6.47 -15.91 6.22
C ASP A 36 -7.07 -15.13 5.03
N TRP A 37 -8.40 -15.18 4.87
CA TRP A 37 -9.10 -14.47 3.80
C TRP A 37 -9.08 -12.95 4.02
N ALA A 38 -9.21 -12.49 5.26
CA ALA A 38 -9.13 -11.07 5.58
C ALA A 38 -7.75 -10.48 5.27
N ALA A 39 -6.67 -11.19 5.61
CA ALA A 39 -5.31 -10.78 5.29
C ALA A 39 -5.06 -10.74 3.77
N LEU A 40 -5.54 -11.76 3.04
CA LEU A 40 -5.44 -11.76 1.58
C LEU A 40 -6.22 -10.60 0.95
N LYS A 41 -7.45 -10.34 1.41
CA LYS A 41 -8.27 -9.20 0.94
C LYS A 41 -7.58 -7.88 1.16
N LEU A 42 -7.01 -7.66 2.34
CA LEU A 42 -6.22 -6.48 2.65
C LEU A 42 -5.07 -6.31 1.65
N PHE A 43 -4.31 -7.38 1.42
CA PHE A 43 -3.19 -7.37 0.48
C PHE A 43 -3.63 -7.05 -0.96
N VAL A 44 -4.63 -7.78 -1.49
CA VAL A 44 -5.03 -7.60 -2.89
C VAL A 44 -5.74 -6.28 -3.14
N ARG A 45 -6.55 -5.79 -2.19
CA ARG A 45 -7.25 -4.51 -2.32
C ARG A 45 -6.29 -3.33 -2.15
N GLY A 46 -5.49 -3.34 -1.08
CA GLY A 46 -4.70 -2.20 -0.64
C GLY A 46 -3.35 -2.05 -1.33
N TYR A 47 -2.77 -3.15 -1.83
CA TYR A 47 -1.35 -3.17 -2.21
C TYR A 47 -1.10 -3.80 -3.58
N ALA A 48 -1.64 -4.99 -3.84
CA ALA A 48 -1.15 -5.85 -4.92
C ALA A 48 -1.34 -5.28 -6.34
N PHE A 49 -2.25 -4.32 -6.50
CA PHE A 49 -2.48 -3.63 -7.78
C PHE A 49 -1.85 -2.24 -7.85
N GLU A 50 -1.06 -1.79 -6.86
CA GLU A 50 -0.47 -0.44 -6.80
C GLU A 50 0.65 -0.19 -7.83
N HIS A 51 0.37 -0.40 -9.11
CA HIS A 51 1.24 -0.09 -10.25
C HIS A 51 0.69 1.08 -11.08
N SER A 52 1.58 1.75 -11.83
CA SER A 52 1.17 2.81 -12.75
C SER A 52 0.25 2.27 -13.85
N GLY A 53 -0.77 3.04 -14.22
CA GLY A 53 -1.72 2.67 -15.28
C GLY A 53 -2.67 1.52 -14.91
N ARG A 54 -2.84 1.23 -13.62
CA ARG A 54 -3.80 0.22 -13.15
C ARG A 54 -5.23 0.60 -13.53
N VAL A 55 -6.04 -0.41 -13.84
CA VAL A 55 -7.49 -0.24 -13.91
C VAL A 55 -8.00 -0.08 -12.47
N PRO A 56 -8.61 1.07 -12.10
CA PRO A 56 -8.99 1.34 -10.71
C PRO A 56 -9.88 0.26 -10.08
N LEU A 57 -10.71 -0.38 -10.91
CA LEU A 57 -11.67 -1.42 -10.52
C LEU A 57 -11.02 -2.77 -10.14
N PHE A 58 -9.80 -3.07 -10.60
CA PHE A 58 -9.19 -4.39 -10.39
C PHE A 58 -9.02 -4.80 -8.91
N PRO A 59 -8.48 -3.96 -8.01
CA PRO A 59 -8.41 -4.33 -6.60
C PRO A 59 -9.78 -4.58 -5.96
N LEU A 60 -10.84 -3.86 -6.38
CA LEU A 60 -12.20 -4.10 -5.88
C LEU A 60 -12.74 -5.45 -6.34
N LEU A 61 -12.57 -5.78 -7.63
CA LEU A 61 -12.96 -7.10 -8.15
C LEU A 61 -12.20 -8.23 -7.47
N ALA A 62 -10.91 -8.04 -7.20
CA ALA A 62 -10.09 -9.05 -6.55
C ALA A 62 -10.56 -9.32 -5.11
N GLU A 63 -10.89 -8.27 -4.36
CA GLU A 63 -11.47 -8.39 -3.03
C GLU A 63 -12.87 -9.04 -3.04
N GLU A 64 -13.73 -8.64 -3.97
CA GLU A 64 -15.07 -9.21 -4.14
C GLU A 64 -14.98 -10.72 -4.39
N ILE A 65 -14.12 -11.15 -5.31
CA ILE A 65 -13.88 -12.56 -5.60
C ILE A 65 -13.36 -13.33 -4.38
N CYS A 66 -12.42 -12.75 -3.62
CA CYS A 66 -11.95 -13.37 -2.38
C CYS A 66 -13.08 -13.51 -1.35
N SER A 67 -13.98 -12.53 -1.29
CA SER A 67 -15.14 -12.55 -0.38
C SER A 67 -16.15 -13.62 -0.79
N GLU A 68 -16.49 -13.71 -2.08
CA GLU A 68 -17.37 -14.74 -2.61
C GLU A 68 -16.84 -16.15 -2.36
N LEU A 69 -15.55 -16.38 -2.64
CA LEU A 69 -14.91 -17.68 -2.43
C LEU A 69 -14.96 -18.08 -0.95
N SER A 70 -14.68 -17.13 -0.06
CA SER A 70 -14.76 -17.40 1.38
C SER A 70 -16.18 -17.78 1.83
N VAL A 71 -17.20 -17.01 1.42
CA VAL A 71 -18.62 -17.27 1.77
C VAL A 71 -19.10 -18.61 1.21
N GLN A 72 -18.60 -19.02 0.04
CA GLN A 72 -18.91 -20.31 -0.56
C GLN A 72 -18.12 -21.49 0.04
N GLY A 73 -17.32 -21.26 1.09
CA GLY A 73 -16.58 -22.31 1.79
C GLY A 73 -15.35 -22.80 1.04
N TRP A 74 -14.80 -22.01 0.10
CA TRP A 74 -13.52 -22.34 -0.51
C TRP A 74 -12.40 -22.18 0.52
N GLU A 75 -11.50 -23.16 0.55
CA GLU A 75 -10.31 -23.12 1.38
C GLU A 75 -9.14 -22.54 0.60
N LEU A 76 -8.45 -21.54 1.16
CA LEU A 76 -7.27 -20.94 0.53
C LEU A 76 -6.20 -21.97 0.19
N ARG A 77 -5.99 -22.97 1.04
CA ARG A 77 -4.91 -23.95 0.91
C ARG A 77 -5.16 -25.05 -0.14
N LYS A 78 -6.30 -25.02 -0.84
CA LYS A 78 -6.58 -25.96 -1.93
C LYS A 78 -6.06 -25.39 -3.25
N SER A 79 -5.27 -26.20 -3.97
CA SER A 79 -4.65 -25.81 -5.25
C SER A 79 -5.64 -25.31 -6.31
N LYS A 80 -6.90 -25.78 -6.26
CA LYS A 80 -7.97 -25.35 -7.18
C LYS A 80 -8.47 -23.93 -6.93
N THR A 81 -8.27 -23.38 -5.73
CA THR A 81 -8.80 -22.07 -5.32
C THR A 81 -8.21 -20.93 -6.15
N ALA A 82 -6.90 -20.99 -6.44
CA ALA A 82 -6.24 -19.98 -7.28
C ALA A 82 -6.77 -19.99 -8.72
N ALA A 83 -6.96 -21.17 -9.30
CA ALA A 83 -7.52 -21.31 -10.66
C ALA A 83 -8.95 -20.76 -10.73
N GLU A 84 -9.80 -21.11 -9.76
CA GLU A 84 -11.17 -20.61 -9.68
C GLU A 84 -11.22 -19.07 -9.54
N ALA A 85 -10.41 -18.51 -8.63
CA ALA A 85 -10.33 -17.06 -8.44
C ALA A 85 -9.95 -16.34 -9.74
N TRP A 86 -9.01 -16.90 -10.51
CA TRP A 86 -8.59 -16.36 -11.77
C TRP A 86 -9.66 -16.43 -12.86
N GLU A 87 -10.39 -17.54 -12.98
CA GLU A 87 -11.50 -17.66 -13.93
C GLU A 87 -12.60 -16.64 -13.63
N ARG A 88 -12.96 -16.45 -12.35
CA ARG A 88 -13.91 -15.41 -11.93
C ARG A 88 -13.40 -14.01 -12.26
N PHE A 89 -12.12 -13.75 -11.99
CA PHE A 89 -11.52 -12.45 -12.29
C PHE A 89 -11.58 -12.15 -13.79
N LYS A 90 -11.22 -13.11 -14.65
CA LYS A 90 -11.31 -12.95 -16.11
C LYS A 90 -12.74 -12.65 -16.55
N LYS A 91 -13.73 -13.35 -15.98
CA LYS A 91 -15.15 -13.14 -16.30
C LYS A 91 -15.63 -11.76 -15.90
N SER A 92 -15.31 -11.30 -14.69
CA SER A 92 -15.71 -9.98 -14.18
C SER A 92 -14.97 -8.85 -14.89
N ALA A 93 -13.71 -9.06 -15.26
CA ALA A 93 -12.87 -8.07 -15.94
C ALA A 93 -12.91 -8.18 -17.48
N LYS A 94 -13.91 -8.86 -18.07
CA LYS A 94 -14.01 -9.13 -19.52
C LYS A 94 -13.96 -7.88 -20.41
N ALA A 95 -14.37 -6.73 -19.89
CA ALA A 95 -14.35 -5.45 -20.61
C ALA A 95 -12.94 -4.84 -20.70
N TYR A 96 -11.96 -5.42 -20.01
CA TYR A 96 -10.61 -4.88 -19.88
C TYR A 96 -9.58 -5.81 -20.51
N LYS A 97 -8.51 -5.21 -21.02
CA LYS A 97 -7.36 -5.96 -21.51
C LYS A 97 -6.55 -6.47 -20.34
N LEU A 98 -6.59 -7.79 -20.11
CA LEU A 98 -5.87 -8.44 -19.04
C LEU A 98 -4.41 -8.71 -19.42
N ASN A 99 -3.51 -8.50 -18.46
CA ASN A 99 -2.12 -8.96 -18.52
C ASN A 99 -1.86 -9.84 -17.28
N PRO A 100 -1.88 -11.18 -17.42
CA PRO A 100 -1.66 -12.10 -16.30
C PRO A 100 -0.35 -11.87 -15.55
N MET A 101 0.72 -11.42 -16.22
CA MET A 101 2.00 -11.12 -15.56
C MET A 101 1.92 -9.96 -14.56
N ASN A 102 0.92 -9.10 -14.70
CA ASN A 102 0.71 -7.94 -13.83
C ASN A 102 -0.55 -8.12 -12.97
N ASN A 103 -1.02 -9.35 -12.76
CA ASN A 103 -2.23 -9.60 -11.99
C ASN A 103 -1.92 -10.57 -10.83
N PRO A 104 -2.09 -10.13 -9.57
CA PRO A 104 -1.81 -10.95 -8.39
C PRO A 104 -2.77 -12.13 -8.23
N LEU A 105 -3.89 -12.20 -8.97
CA LEU A 105 -4.76 -13.38 -8.95
C LEU A 105 -4.44 -14.38 -10.07
N ALA A 106 -3.54 -14.07 -11.00
CA ALA A 106 -3.17 -15.01 -12.06
C ALA A 106 -2.24 -16.10 -11.49
N PRO A 107 -2.60 -17.39 -11.62
CA PRO A 107 -1.75 -18.49 -11.18
C PRO A 107 -0.42 -18.55 -11.94
N ARG A 108 0.50 -19.37 -11.43
CA ARG A 108 1.69 -19.75 -12.19
C ARG A 108 1.30 -20.52 -13.45
N ASP A 109 2.16 -20.46 -14.46
CA ASP A 109 2.07 -21.23 -15.70
C ASP A 109 0.85 -20.92 -16.59
N ILE A 110 0.15 -19.81 -16.36
CA ILE A 110 -0.94 -19.35 -17.22
C ILE A 110 -0.38 -18.86 -18.55
N GLU A 111 -0.82 -19.51 -19.62
CA GLU A 111 -0.49 -19.12 -20.99
C GLU A 111 -1.40 -17.99 -21.49
N PHE A 112 -0.82 -16.98 -22.14
CA PHE A 112 -1.57 -15.88 -22.73
C PHE A 112 -0.84 -15.30 -23.95
N ARG A 113 -1.56 -14.49 -24.74
CA ARG A 113 -0.99 -13.78 -25.90
C ARG A 113 -0.85 -12.30 -25.61
N GLN A 114 0.33 -11.75 -25.84
CA GLN A 114 0.59 -10.32 -25.76
C GLN A 114 1.44 -9.90 -26.96
N ARG A 115 0.93 -8.92 -27.73
CA ARG A 115 1.56 -8.44 -28.97
C ARG A 115 1.87 -9.59 -29.96
N GLY A 116 0.91 -10.51 -30.12
CA GLY A 116 1.03 -11.66 -31.03
C GLY A 116 1.94 -12.79 -30.57
N LYS A 117 2.72 -12.59 -29.49
CA LYS A 117 3.60 -13.62 -28.93
C LYS A 117 2.92 -14.38 -27.79
N LYS A 118 3.21 -15.68 -27.69
CA LYS A 118 2.80 -16.52 -26.56
C LYS A 118 3.72 -16.27 -25.38
N HIS A 119 3.15 -16.05 -24.21
CA HIS A 119 3.84 -15.83 -22.95
C HIS A 119 3.25 -16.76 -21.89
N ARG A 120 3.96 -16.88 -20.78
CA ARG A 120 3.54 -17.67 -19.62
C ARG A 120 3.91 -16.95 -18.33
N THR A 121 3.00 -16.90 -17.36
CA THR A 121 3.30 -16.35 -16.02
C THR A 121 4.40 -17.19 -15.35
N GLN A 122 5.41 -16.51 -14.81
CA GLN A 122 6.50 -17.14 -14.05
C GLN A 122 6.27 -17.01 -12.53
N GLY A 123 5.66 -15.90 -12.10
CA GLY A 123 5.26 -15.70 -10.72
C GLY A 123 4.04 -16.53 -10.33
N CYS A 124 3.82 -16.67 -9.02
CA CYS A 124 2.58 -17.25 -8.48
C CYS A 124 1.50 -16.17 -8.30
N SER A 125 0.26 -16.61 -8.09
CA SER A 125 -0.81 -15.78 -7.55
C SER A 125 -0.61 -15.52 -6.05
N ALA A 126 -1.25 -14.49 -5.51
CA ALA A 126 -1.33 -14.22 -4.08
C ALA A 126 -2.04 -15.34 -3.32
N ILE A 127 -2.95 -16.08 -3.96
CA ILE A 127 -3.59 -17.27 -3.36
C ILE A 127 -2.56 -18.39 -3.24
N GLU A 128 -1.89 -18.77 -4.35
CA GLU A 128 -0.81 -19.78 -4.31
C GLU A 128 0.30 -19.41 -3.32
N PHE A 129 0.59 -18.11 -3.20
CA PHE A 129 1.55 -17.60 -2.23
C PHE A 129 1.17 -17.92 -0.79
N VAL A 130 -0.12 -17.79 -0.42
CA VAL A 130 -0.62 -18.12 0.93
C VAL A 130 -1.05 -19.58 1.07
N CYS A 131 -1.13 -20.35 -0.02
CA CYS A 131 -1.41 -21.80 0.04
C CYS A 131 -0.29 -22.59 0.72
N ASP A 132 0.94 -22.08 0.70
CA ASP A 132 2.09 -22.72 1.32
C ASP A 132 1.87 -22.87 2.83
N ALA A 133 1.80 -24.12 3.29
CA ALA A 133 1.34 -24.47 4.63
C ALA A 133 2.20 -23.86 5.74
N ASP A 134 3.48 -23.59 5.44
CA ASP A 134 4.44 -23.03 6.39
C ASP A 134 4.26 -21.52 6.60
N ARG A 135 3.41 -20.86 5.79
CA ARG A 135 3.25 -19.40 5.84
C ARG A 135 2.08 -18.96 6.72
N GLY A 136 1.00 -19.74 6.80
CA GLY A 136 -0.24 -19.24 7.41
C GLY A 136 -0.81 -18.06 6.61
N ASP A 137 -1.44 -17.09 7.29
CA ASP A 137 -1.88 -15.87 6.62
C ASP A 137 -0.71 -14.93 6.28
N ILE A 138 -0.88 -14.11 5.23
CA ILE A 138 0.20 -13.25 4.72
C ILE A 138 0.69 -12.20 5.72
N ILE A 139 -0.13 -11.76 6.68
CA ILE A 139 0.28 -10.80 7.72
C ILE A 139 1.11 -11.51 8.79
N SER A 140 0.65 -12.65 9.30
CA SER A 140 1.38 -13.45 10.28
C SER A 140 2.71 -13.96 9.72
N TRP A 141 2.72 -14.40 8.46
CA TRP A 141 3.94 -14.71 7.71
C TRP A 141 4.88 -13.50 7.67
N THR A 142 4.37 -12.34 7.24
CA THR A 142 5.19 -11.12 7.09
C THR A 142 5.81 -10.70 8.42
N ARG A 143 5.05 -10.72 9.52
CA ARG A 143 5.55 -10.40 10.87
C ARG A 143 6.68 -11.33 11.29
N THR A 144 6.55 -12.63 11.01
CA THR A 144 7.59 -13.61 11.31
C THR A 144 8.85 -13.35 10.50
N MET A 145 8.69 -13.09 9.20
CA MET A 145 9.81 -12.86 8.29
C MET A 145 10.53 -11.53 8.53
N LEU A 146 9.80 -10.49 8.95
CA LEU A 146 10.38 -9.19 9.27
C LEU A 146 11.46 -9.29 10.34
N ASN A 147 11.33 -10.16 11.34
CA ASN A 147 12.31 -10.23 12.43
C ASN A 147 13.72 -10.56 11.93
N ASN A 148 13.91 -11.62 11.14
CA ASN A 148 15.27 -12.10 10.78
C ASN A 148 15.45 -12.52 9.32
N ARG A 149 14.42 -12.40 8.48
CA ARG A 149 14.42 -12.92 7.10
C ARG A 149 13.81 -11.91 6.12
N VAL A 150 13.97 -10.61 6.38
CA VAL A 150 13.32 -9.54 5.59
C VAL A 150 13.73 -9.56 4.11
N ARG A 151 14.99 -9.88 3.79
CA ARG A 151 15.46 -10.06 2.40
C ARG A 151 14.70 -11.15 1.68
N GLU A 152 14.50 -12.28 2.35
CA GLU A 152 13.73 -13.39 1.81
C GLU A 152 12.25 -13.02 1.70
N ALA A 153 11.69 -12.35 2.71
CA ALA A 153 10.32 -11.84 2.66
C ALA A 153 10.09 -10.95 1.42
N HIS A 154 11.03 -10.04 1.16
CA HIS A 154 10.98 -9.14 0.02
C HIS A 154 11.07 -9.89 -1.31
N SER A 155 12.03 -10.80 -1.43
CA SER A 155 12.19 -11.67 -2.61
C SER A 155 10.95 -12.54 -2.87
N ASP A 156 10.39 -13.12 -1.82
CA ASP A 156 9.19 -13.96 -1.88
C ASP A 156 7.98 -13.17 -2.34
N LEU A 157 7.75 -11.96 -1.80
CA LEU A 157 6.66 -11.10 -2.24
C LEU A 157 6.77 -10.73 -3.73
N ILE A 158 7.99 -10.50 -4.22
CA ILE A 158 8.23 -10.21 -5.66
C ILE A 158 7.93 -11.42 -6.55
N SER A 159 7.90 -12.64 -6.00
CA SER A 159 7.50 -13.82 -6.77
C SER A 159 6.00 -13.84 -7.13
N ILE A 160 5.19 -12.97 -6.51
CA ILE A 160 3.77 -12.82 -6.84
C ILE A 160 3.64 -11.98 -8.13
N ASN A 161 2.82 -12.45 -9.08
CA ASN A 161 2.56 -11.74 -10.33
C ASN A 161 2.08 -10.30 -10.07
N GLY A 162 2.68 -9.33 -10.76
CA GLY A 162 2.39 -7.90 -10.60
C GLY A 162 3.07 -7.20 -9.42
N ILE A 163 3.76 -7.92 -8.54
CA ILE A 163 4.48 -7.34 -7.40
C ILE A 163 5.93 -7.07 -7.77
N GLY A 164 6.32 -5.80 -7.80
CA GLY A 164 7.72 -5.38 -7.91
C GLY A 164 8.26 -4.84 -6.59
N ASN A 165 9.55 -4.46 -6.59
CA ASN A 165 10.27 -3.91 -5.43
C ASN A 165 9.46 -2.89 -4.62
N LYS A 166 8.84 -1.92 -5.31
CA LYS A 166 8.03 -0.88 -4.67
C LYS A 166 6.86 -1.45 -3.86
N ILE A 167 6.10 -2.38 -4.44
CA ILE A 167 4.89 -2.91 -3.79
C ILE A 167 5.29 -3.85 -2.64
N ALA A 168 6.32 -4.68 -2.84
CA ALA A 168 6.86 -5.50 -1.76
C ALA A 168 7.33 -4.64 -0.57
N SER A 169 8.11 -3.59 -0.83
CA SER A 169 8.54 -2.65 0.20
C SER A 169 7.39 -1.92 0.88
N LEU A 170 6.36 -1.53 0.12
CA LEU A 170 5.16 -0.87 0.65
C LEU A 170 4.41 -1.77 1.64
N TRP A 171 4.21 -3.04 1.27
CA TRP A 171 3.56 -4.02 2.15
C TRP A 171 4.37 -4.25 3.44
N LEU A 172 5.67 -4.53 3.31
CA LEU A 172 6.55 -4.77 4.46
C LEU A 172 6.58 -3.56 5.40
N ARG A 173 6.67 -2.34 4.86
CA ARG A 173 6.64 -1.08 5.63
C ARG A 173 5.38 -0.98 6.49
N ASP A 174 4.23 -1.22 5.89
CA ASP A 174 2.94 -0.98 6.56
C ASP A 174 2.67 -2.03 7.63
N VAL A 175 3.00 -3.31 7.36
CA VAL A 175 2.95 -4.36 8.38
C VAL A 175 3.92 -4.04 9.52
N ALA A 176 5.16 -3.63 9.22
CA ALA A 176 6.16 -3.29 10.23
C ALA A 176 5.67 -2.15 11.14
N VAL A 177 5.14 -1.07 10.56
CA VAL A 177 4.61 0.07 11.32
C VAL A 177 3.36 -0.31 12.11
N ARG A 178 2.43 -1.06 11.51
CA ARG A 178 1.14 -1.42 12.16
C ARG A 178 1.35 -2.28 13.39
N PHE A 179 2.28 -3.23 13.32
CA PHE A 179 2.51 -4.22 14.38
C PHE A 179 3.76 -3.94 15.23
N GLY A 180 4.51 -2.88 14.94
CA GLY A 180 5.73 -2.53 15.66
C GLY A 180 6.84 -3.58 15.50
N VAL A 181 6.89 -4.29 14.37
CA VAL A 181 7.87 -5.34 14.09
C VAL A 181 8.87 -4.83 13.06
N MET A 182 10.14 -4.72 13.43
CA MET A 182 11.19 -4.18 12.56
C MET A 182 12.25 -5.24 12.25
N PRO A 183 12.96 -5.13 11.12
CA PRO A 183 14.14 -5.93 10.85
C PRO A 183 15.16 -5.89 11.99
N TYR A 184 15.65 -7.06 12.40
CA TYR A 184 16.76 -7.17 13.33
C TYR A 184 18.02 -6.53 12.77
N ASP A 185 18.34 -6.82 11.50
CA ASP A 185 19.40 -6.13 10.78
C ASP A 185 18.91 -4.76 10.29
N LYS A 186 19.45 -3.71 10.89
CA LYS A 186 19.10 -2.32 10.54
C LYS A 186 19.54 -1.98 9.11
N ASP A 187 20.57 -2.64 8.58
CA ASP A 187 21.04 -2.43 7.22
C ASP A 187 20.06 -2.96 6.17
N ASP A 188 19.02 -3.70 6.58
CA ASP A 188 17.96 -4.20 5.69
C ASP A 188 16.71 -3.33 5.67
N ARG A 189 16.63 -2.28 6.51
CA ARG A 189 15.44 -1.40 6.57
C ARG A 189 15.15 -0.66 5.27
N TRP A 190 16.11 -0.53 4.36
CA TRP A 190 15.86 0.05 3.03
C TRP A 190 14.89 -0.81 2.19
N LEU A 191 14.75 -2.11 2.50
CA LEU A 191 13.75 -2.99 1.88
C LEU A 191 12.32 -2.61 2.28
N LEU A 192 12.13 -1.84 3.36
CA LEU A 192 10.85 -1.30 3.80
C LEU A 192 10.63 0.14 3.30
N PHE A 193 11.50 0.67 2.42
CA PHE A 193 11.43 2.05 1.95
C PHE A 193 10.99 2.09 0.48
N PRO A 194 9.69 2.00 0.17
CA PRO A 194 9.22 2.03 -1.21
C PRO A 194 9.57 3.35 -1.88
N VAL A 195 10.19 3.29 -3.07
CA VAL A 195 10.56 4.47 -3.85
C VAL A 195 9.59 4.64 -5.00
N ASP A 196 8.69 5.61 -4.85
CA ASP A 196 7.74 6.00 -5.88
C ASP A 196 8.12 7.35 -6.52
N ILE A 197 7.24 7.90 -7.34
CA ILE A 197 7.51 9.17 -8.02
C ILE A 197 7.66 10.34 -7.04
N TRP A 198 6.91 10.37 -5.93
CA TRP A 198 6.98 11.45 -4.94
C TRP A 198 8.27 11.36 -4.13
N VAL A 199 8.64 10.16 -3.69
CA VAL A 199 9.92 9.91 -3.00
C VAL A 199 11.09 10.36 -3.88
N ARG A 200 11.14 9.93 -5.16
CA ARG A 200 12.21 10.34 -6.08
C ARG A 200 12.31 11.85 -6.22
N ARG A 201 11.18 12.53 -6.37
CA ARG A 201 11.12 13.99 -6.54
C ARG A 201 11.57 14.73 -5.28
N ILE A 202 11.11 14.31 -4.10
CA ILE A 202 11.51 14.89 -2.82
C ILE A 202 13.01 14.72 -2.63
N VAL A 203 13.53 13.51 -2.81
CA VAL A 203 14.97 13.23 -2.65
C VAL A 203 15.80 14.07 -3.62
N ALA A 204 15.38 14.20 -4.88
CA ALA A 204 16.08 15.05 -5.86
C ALA A 204 16.15 16.54 -5.44
N ILE A 205 15.14 17.04 -4.72
CA ILE A 205 15.16 18.41 -4.17
C ILE A 205 16.11 18.51 -2.98
N LEU A 206 16.13 17.51 -2.10
CA LEU A 206 16.98 17.48 -0.91
C LEU A 206 18.47 17.27 -1.26
N THR A 207 18.75 16.61 -2.38
CA THR A 207 20.12 16.30 -2.81
C THR A 207 20.41 16.81 -4.23
N PRO A 208 20.39 18.13 -4.48
CA PRO A 208 20.48 18.68 -5.84
C PRO A 208 21.77 18.31 -6.57
N ASN A 209 22.85 18.01 -5.83
CA ASN A 209 24.17 17.67 -6.37
C ASN A 209 24.44 16.17 -6.41
N LYS A 210 23.49 15.31 -6.00
CA LYS A 210 23.67 13.86 -5.94
C LYS A 210 22.85 13.17 -7.02
N LYS A 211 23.48 12.23 -7.74
CA LYS A 211 22.81 11.35 -8.69
C LYS A 211 22.78 9.94 -8.14
N PHE A 212 21.58 9.38 -8.00
CA PHE A 212 21.35 8.00 -7.62
C PHE A 212 21.24 7.13 -8.87
N LYS A 213 21.77 5.90 -8.85
CA LYS A 213 21.74 5.04 -10.03
C LYS A 213 20.40 4.32 -10.17
N ASN A 214 19.76 4.01 -9.05
CA ASN A 214 18.52 3.27 -8.99
C ASN A 214 17.73 3.62 -7.70
N ASP A 215 16.55 3.01 -7.56
CA ASP A 215 15.68 3.19 -6.39
C ASP A 215 16.28 2.64 -5.09
N GLU A 216 17.09 1.58 -5.17
CA GLU A 216 17.77 1.01 -4.01
C GLU A 216 18.76 2.02 -3.40
N ASP A 217 19.54 2.72 -4.22
CA ASP A 217 20.45 3.76 -3.76
C ASP A 217 19.70 4.93 -3.07
N VAL A 218 18.50 5.25 -3.58
CA VAL A 218 17.61 6.27 -2.97
C VAL A 218 17.12 5.79 -1.61
N ALA A 219 16.60 4.56 -1.53
CA ALA A 219 16.09 3.97 -0.30
C ALA A 219 17.18 3.89 0.79
N LYS A 220 18.36 3.37 0.44
CA LYS A 220 19.52 3.27 1.36
C LYS A 220 19.97 4.64 1.85
N TRP A 221 19.98 5.64 0.98
CA TRP A 221 20.31 7.00 1.40
C TRP A 221 19.29 7.55 2.39
N CYS A 222 17.99 7.44 2.12
CA CYS A 222 16.96 7.91 3.04
C CYS A 222 17.07 7.23 4.42
N VAL A 223 17.26 5.92 4.46
CA VAL A 223 17.45 5.18 5.72
C VAL A 223 18.69 5.68 6.46
N LYS A 224 19.81 5.86 5.77
CA LYS A 224 21.04 6.40 6.35
C LYS A 224 20.85 7.81 6.93
N GLU A 225 20.16 8.71 6.23
CA GLU A 225 19.92 10.08 6.69
C GLU A 225 18.92 10.14 7.86
N CYS A 226 18.01 9.17 7.99
CA CYS A 226 17.16 9.07 9.18
C CYS A 226 17.99 8.75 10.43
N GLY A 227 19.06 7.96 10.26
CA GLY A 227 19.88 7.47 11.37
C GLY A 227 19.04 6.75 12.42
N GLU A 228 19.38 6.94 13.69
CA GLU A 228 18.60 6.44 14.83
C GLU A 228 17.54 7.44 15.32
N THR A 229 17.54 8.67 14.78
CA THR A 229 16.69 9.77 15.26
C THR A 229 15.26 9.67 14.76
N PHE A 230 15.09 9.24 13.50
CA PHE A 230 13.79 9.19 12.83
C PHE A 230 13.49 7.77 12.37
N SER A 231 12.21 7.40 12.24
CA SER A 231 11.80 6.16 11.58
C SER A 231 11.76 6.34 10.06
N PRO A 232 12.65 5.67 9.29
CA PRO A 232 12.59 5.67 7.83
C PRO A 232 11.21 5.32 7.27
N GLU A 233 10.50 4.37 7.88
CA GLU A 233 9.19 3.91 7.43
C GLU A 233 8.15 5.04 7.55
N LYS A 234 8.14 5.76 8.68
CA LYS A 234 7.26 6.91 8.88
C LYS A 234 7.66 8.09 8.01
N VAL A 235 8.96 8.39 7.87
CA VAL A 235 9.43 9.43 6.94
C VAL A 235 8.97 9.12 5.52
N ASN A 236 9.06 7.86 5.08
CA ASN A 236 8.58 7.42 3.78
C ASN A 236 7.06 7.63 3.60
N MET A 237 6.25 7.26 4.61
CA MET A 237 4.81 7.56 4.63
C MET A 237 4.55 9.07 4.50
N GLY A 238 5.34 9.88 5.19
CA GLY A 238 5.30 11.33 5.12
C GLY A 238 5.63 11.89 3.73
N PHE A 239 6.69 11.38 3.08
CA PHE A 239 7.07 11.76 1.72
C PHE A 239 5.92 11.52 0.75
N TRP A 240 5.35 10.32 0.77
CA TRP A 240 4.23 9.96 -0.09
C TRP A 240 3.01 10.85 0.19
N TYR A 241 2.62 10.97 1.47
CA TYR A 241 1.40 11.69 1.83
C TYR A 241 1.51 13.18 1.50
N PHE A 242 2.66 13.79 1.78
CA PHE A 242 2.88 15.19 1.43
C PHE A 242 2.79 15.40 -0.09
N GLY A 243 3.50 14.60 -0.88
CA GLY A 243 3.46 14.72 -2.34
C GLY A 243 2.07 14.47 -2.92
N ALA A 244 1.44 13.36 -2.53
CA ALA A 244 0.21 12.87 -3.15
C ALA A 244 -1.08 13.53 -2.62
N GLN A 245 -1.10 14.02 -1.38
CA GLN A 245 -2.33 14.46 -0.70
C GLN A 245 -2.32 15.92 -0.22
N ILE A 246 -1.14 16.52 -0.06
CA ILE A 246 -1.00 17.90 0.45
C ILE A 246 -0.55 18.83 -0.67
N ALA A 247 0.57 18.51 -1.32
CA ALA A 247 1.12 19.31 -2.40
C ALA A 247 0.40 19.05 -3.72
N GLU A 248 -0.01 17.79 -3.97
CA GLU A 248 -0.78 17.27 -5.11
C GLU A 248 -0.10 17.45 -6.49
N THR A 249 0.85 18.38 -6.62
CA THR A 249 1.61 18.71 -7.82
C THR A 249 3.10 18.84 -7.51
N GLU A 250 3.94 18.54 -8.51
CA GLU A 250 5.39 18.68 -8.39
C GLU A 250 5.81 20.13 -8.13
N ASP A 251 5.11 21.11 -8.71
CA ASP A 251 5.44 22.53 -8.58
C ASP A 251 5.14 23.08 -7.18
N LEU A 252 3.99 22.73 -6.60
CA LEU A 252 3.68 23.12 -5.22
C LEU A 252 4.65 22.47 -4.23
N MET A 253 4.96 21.20 -4.44
CA MET A 253 5.95 20.48 -3.63
C MET A 253 7.33 21.15 -3.71
N LYS A 254 7.82 21.50 -4.92
CA LYS A 254 9.09 22.23 -5.09
C LYS A 254 9.10 23.57 -4.38
N LYS A 255 8.03 24.36 -4.51
CA LYS A 255 7.91 25.67 -3.84
C LYS A 255 7.94 25.51 -2.32
N ALA A 256 7.23 24.52 -1.80
CA ALA A 256 7.17 24.24 -0.37
C ALA A 256 8.52 23.82 0.23
N LEU A 257 9.28 22.97 -0.48
CA LEU A 257 10.54 22.40 0.01
C LEU A 257 11.76 23.30 -0.24
N LYS A 258 11.69 24.24 -1.18
CA LYS A 258 12.77 25.21 -1.44
C LYS A 258 12.70 26.46 -0.54
N ASP A 259 11.63 26.62 0.21
CA ASP A 259 11.53 27.66 1.23
C ASP A 259 12.52 27.36 2.36
N ASN A 260 13.50 28.24 2.55
CA ASN A 260 14.57 28.10 3.54
C ASN A 260 14.07 27.89 4.98
N GLN A 261 12.83 28.29 5.29
CA GLN A 261 12.21 28.14 6.61
C GLN A 261 11.04 27.17 6.64
N LEU A 262 10.72 26.51 5.50
CA LEU A 262 9.58 25.61 5.36
C LEU A 262 8.23 26.22 5.77
N LYS A 263 8.10 27.56 5.72
CA LYS A 263 6.83 28.23 6.02
C LYS A 263 5.75 27.77 5.05
N ARG A 264 6.08 27.71 3.76
CA ARG A 264 5.12 27.24 2.75
C ARG A 264 4.70 25.78 2.95
N PHE A 265 5.61 24.93 3.43
CA PHE A 265 5.28 23.55 3.80
C PHE A 265 4.30 23.52 4.98
N ASP A 266 4.61 24.27 6.05
CA ASP A 266 3.80 24.31 7.27
C ASP A 266 2.40 24.92 7.01
N GLU A 267 2.30 25.90 6.10
CA GLU A 267 1.04 26.46 5.60
C GLU A 267 0.18 25.40 4.91
N LEU A 268 0.74 24.66 3.94
CA LEU A 268 0.01 23.65 3.18
C LEU A 268 -0.50 22.52 4.09
N VAL A 269 0.33 22.09 5.06
CA VAL A 269 -0.07 21.07 6.04
C VAL A 269 -1.21 21.59 6.93
N SER A 270 -1.14 22.84 7.36
CA SER A 270 -2.16 23.47 8.21
C SER A 270 -3.49 23.65 7.47
N GLU A 271 -3.43 24.08 6.21
CA GLU A 271 -4.60 24.19 5.32
C GLU A 271 -5.24 22.82 5.10
N HIS A 272 -4.44 21.80 4.78
CA HIS A 272 -4.91 20.44 4.60
C HIS A 272 -5.61 19.90 5.85
N HIS A 273 -5.00 20.10 7.02
CA HIS A 273 -5.59 19.68 8.29
C HIS A 273 -6.93 20.40 8.56
N ARG A 274 -7.04 21.69 8.23
CA ARG A 274 -8.30 22.44 8.35
C ARG A 274 -9.38 21.88 7.43
N ARG A 275 -9.02 21.57 6.17
CA ARG A 275 -9.92 20.95 5.19
C ARG A 275 -10.47 19.61 5.68
N LEU A 276 -9.60 18.74 6.20
CA LEU A 276 -10.02 17.44 6.76
C LEU A 276 -10.97 17.61 7.95
N ARG A 277 -10.65 18.50 8.90
CA ARG A 277 -11.53 18.76 10.05
C ARG A 277 -12.87 19.36 9.63
N GLY A 278 -12.88 20.24 8.64
CA GLY A 278 -14.11 20.79 8.07
C GLY A 278 -15.00 19.69 7.45
N ALA A 279 -14.41 18.78 6.69
CA ALA A 279 -15.13 17.66 6.08
C ALA A 279 -15.76 16.72 7.13
N VAL A 280 -15.03 16.41 8.21
CA VAL A 280 -15.57 15.58 9.31
C VAL A 280 -16.77 16.26 9.98
N LYS A 281 -16.64 17.55 10.32
CA LYS A 281 -17.75 18.30 10.94
C LYS A 281 -18.98 18.38 10.04
N GLN A 282 -18.78 18.55 8.73
CA GLN A 282 -19.88 18.57 7.78
C GLN A 282 -20.60 17.21 7.74
N TYR A 283 -19.83 16.12 7.69
CA TYR A 283 -20.40 14.76 7.72
C TYR A 283 -21.20 14.48 9.01
N GLU A 284 -20.70 14.90 10.18
CA GLU A 284 -21.40 14.75 11.46
C GLU A 284 -22.70 15.56 11.52
N ALA A 285 -22.71 16.77 10.96
CA ALA A 285 -23.90 17.60 10.86
C ALA A 285 -24.94 16.96 9.92
N ASP A 286 -24.51 16.54 8.73
CA ASP A 286 -25.39 15.91 7.73
C ASP A 286 -25.97 14.58 8.25
N SER A 287 -25.18 13.79 8.97
CA SER A 287 -25.62 12.52 9.57
C SER A 287 -26.63 12.74 10.69
N SER A 288 -26.42 13.75 11.54
CA SER A 288 -27.37 14.10 12.61
C SER A 288 -28.71 14.57 12.04
N SER A 289 -28.70 15.42 11.02
CA SER A 289 -29.92 15.88 10.33
C SER A 289 -30.65 14.76 9.58
N ALA A 290 -29.92 13.77 9.05
CA ALA A 290 -30.53 12.60 8.42
C ALA A 290 -31.26 11.70 9.43
N VAL A 291 -30.71 11.52 10.64
CA VAL A 291 -31.36 10.75 11.72
C VAL A 291 -32.65 11.45 12.19
N GLU A 292 -32.61 12.78 12.39
CA GLU A 292 -33.80 13.57 12.74
C GLU A 292 -34.88 13.49 11.65
N ALA A 293 -34.50 13.50 10.37
CA ALA A 293 -35.44 13.36 9.26
C ALA A 293 -36.10 11.97 9.19
N VAL A 294 -35.42 10.91 9.61
CA VAL A 294 -35.95 9.54 9.66
C VAL A 294 -36.90 9.36 10.84
N GLU A 295 -36.65 10.00 11.99
CA GLU A 295 -37.55 9.98 13.15
C GLU A 295 -38.88 10.71 12.92
N HIS A 296 -38.94 11.58 11.90
CA HIS A 296 -40.16 12.30 11.50
C HIS A 296 -40.92 11.67 10.32
N LEU A 297 -40.48 10.50 9.81
CA LEU A 297 -41.27 9.77 8.83
C LEU A 297 -42.48 9.12 9.52
N PRO A 298 -43.72 9.35 9.03
CA PRO A 298 -44.89 8.71 9.61
C PRO A 298 -44.75 7.19 9.48
N LEU A 299 -44.90 6.49 10.61
CA LEU A 299 -45.04 5.03 10.62
C LEU A 299 -46.18 4.68 9.67
N ILE A 300 -45.85 4.07 8.55
CA ILE A 300 -46.83 3.51 7.62
C ILE A 300 -47.49 2.35 8.38
N GLN A 301 -48.67 2.60 8.93
CA GLN A 301 -49.55 1.60 9.55
C GLN A 301 -50.25 0.75 8.49
#